data_AF-A0AAN5YKX1-F1
#
_entry.id   AF-A0AAN5YKX1-F1
#
_cell.length_a   1.000
_cell.length_b   1.000
_cell.length_c   1.000
_cell.angle_alpha   90.00
_cell.angle_beta   90.00
_cell.angle_gamma   90.00
#
_symmetry.space_group_name_H-M   'P 1'
#
loop_
_entity.id
_entity.type
_entity.pdbx_description
1 polymer ?
#
loop_
_entity_poly.entity_id
_entity_poly.type
_entity_poly.pdbx_seq_one_letter_code
_entity_poly.pdbx_strand_id
1 'polypeptide(L)'
;MPSNNALGMNMCRTNEPWFDANRSLHFTLNIGGLASESQRNLSGLVDAHRTRNGTYEFTKKIKFSLIKDELENQIRDLNDATFTLRKIRELGTKKMDVALQSTSQPATRFTSAVASTQQYAKWLYSAIATGYAVGCHPVHEVRLWLSSRAILWDRKKGFGVRKPAVAFTVAFSPDDADEARMPRYITEVEVLEEELDACQDRGQTQKHVKVTIQEPAESCRVRPKSLQDLCDSIAQARGDSQSLQLYLSRDGHLCYLCQPLKSDAHEVNIVEGKEDILSLEDILLQTAEASPPSALRLTLNQRMGLAFNIASSMMQLHSTPWLCAPITSRALYFERGTELCMCKRTPPSAVFLQPFIRHEFTTVAEDNCANSPCGPKRCMLDLGIVLLELWHAKTFSTYLMEEGLHLDNSLGSRYDMAVRWLDSSTYHILPFYLDVVTRCIECTFATNSVAPEWRDIMFRKSVYEHVLKPLWDNCPAELR
;
A
#
# COMPACT_ATOMS: atom_id res chain seq x y z
N MET A 1 22.95 -4.01 -68.71
CA MET A 1 22.53 -5.03 -69.69
C MET A 1 23.65 -6.07 -69.76
N PRO A 2 23.38 -7.38 -69.63
CA PRO A 2 22.09 -8.08 -69.52
C PRO A 2 21.78 -8.49 -68.05
N SER A 3 20.57 -8.43 -67.47
CA SER A 3 19.27 -9.10 -67.76
C SER A 3 19.33 -10.63 -67.57
N ASN A 4 18.38 -11.36 -66.99
CA ASN A 4 17.13 -11.14 -66.25
C ASN A 4 16.70 -12.54 -65.72
N ASN A 5 15.84 -12.58 -64.68
CA ASN A 5 14.85 -13.63 -64.30
C ASN A 5 14.84 -13.80 -62.76
N ALA A 6 13.98 -13.15 -61.99
CA ALA A 6 12.50 -13.21 -61.93
C ALA A 6 11.96 -14.57 -61.46
N LEU A 7 11.62 -14.64 -60.16
CA LEU A 7 10.65 -15.50 -59.46
C LEU A 7 10.59 -14.87 -58.04
N GLY A 8 9.58 -14.15 -57.56
CA GLY A 8 8.14 -14.24 -57.81
C GLY A 8 7.46 -14.75 -56.54
N MET A 9 7.39 -13.94 -55.47
CA MET A 9 6.57 -14.28 -54.30
C MET A 9 5.83 -13.05 -53.74
N ASN A 10 4.59 -12.96 -54.23
CA ASN A 10 3.38 -12.33 -53.73
C ASN A 10 3.44 -11.46 -52.47
N MET A 11 3.14 -10.18 -52.68
CA MET A 11 2.44 -9.34 -51.71
C MET A 11 1.05 -9.93 -51.42
N CYS A 12 0.87 -10.57 -50.27
CA CYS A 12 -0.46 -10.74 -49.70
C CYS A 12 -0.86 -9.41 -49.04
N ARG A 13 -1.62 -8.59 -49.77
CA ARG A 13 -2.50 -7.57 -49.18
C ARG A 13 -3.58 -8.29 -48.39
N THR A 14 -3.43 -8.36 -47.08
CA THR A 14 -4.56 -8.62 -46.18
C THR A 14 -5.22 -7.27 -45.91
N ASN A 15 -6.30 -7.00 -46.65
CA ASN A 15 -7.26 -5.96 -46.32
C ASN A 15 -8.01 -6.38 -45.04
N GLU A 16 -7.60 -5.86 -43.89
CA GLU A 16 -8.42 -5.84 -42.67
C GLU A 16 -8.82 -4.38 -42.37
N PRO A 17 -10.12 -4.05 -42.31
CA PRO A 17 -10.57 -2.72 -41.95
C PRO A 17 -10.97 -2.70 -40.47
N TRP A 18 -10.10 -2.17 -39.61
CA TRP A 18 -10.52 -1.73 -38.28
C TRP A 18 -9.99 -0.30 -38.03
N PHE A 19 -10.93 0.57 -37.67
CA PHE A 19 -10.86 2.03 -37.44
C PHE A 19 -11.31 2.94 -38.60
N ASP A 20 -12.60 2.86 -38.93
CA ASP A 20 -13.37 4.04 -39.33
C ASP A 20 -14.19 4.53 -38.12
N ALA A 21 -13.53 5.32 -37.27
CA ALA A 21 -14.18 6.11 -36.23
C ALA A 21 -14.77 7.38 -36.85
N ASN A 22 -15.88 7.23 -37.60
CA ASN A 22 -16.73 8.36 -37.92
C ASN A 22 -18.17 7.92 -38.25
N ARG A 23 -18.84 7.21 -37.32
CA ARG A 23 -20.30 7.25 -37.28
C ARG A 23 -20.72 8.50 -36.53
N SER A 24 -20.84 9.58 -37.28
CA SER A 24 -21.75 10.67 -36.92
C SER A 24 -23.10 10.03 -36.56
N LEU A 25 -23.56 10.24 -35.31
CA LEU A 25 -24.91 9.90 -34.89
C LEU A 25 -25.87 10.75 -35.72
N HIS A 26 -26.17 10.30 -36.94
CA HIS A 26 -27.23 10.86 -37.75
C HIS A 26 -28.54 10.50 -37.06
N PHE A 27 -29.07 11.45 -36.28
CA PHE A 27 -30.48 11.47 -35.90
C PHE A 27 -31.30 11.47 -37.19
N THR A 28 -31.69 10.27 -37.64
CA THR A 28 -32.61 10.12 -38.76
C THR A 28 -34.00 10.18 -38.17
N LEU A 29 -34.51 11.40 -37.97
CA LEU A 29 -35.92 11.61 -37.66
C LEU A 29 -36.72 11.12 -38.87
N ASN A 30 -37.31 9.93 -38.79
CA ASN A 30 -38.25 9.46 -39.79
C ASN A 30 -39.54 10.30 -39.67
N ILE A 31 -39.64 11.33 -40.50
CA ILE A 31 -40.82 12.19 -40.62
C ILE A 31 -41.88 11.41 -41.41
N GLY A 32 -42.63 10.56 -40.70
CA GLY A 32 -43.71 9.76 -41.27
C GLY A 32 -45.07 10.41 -41.04
N GLY A 33 -45.56 11.20 -42.00
CA GLY A 33 -46.91 11.75 -41.95
C GLY A 33 -47.35 12.42 -43.25
N LEU A 34 -48.03 11.64 -44.12
CA LEU A 34 -48.80 12.09 -45.29
C LEU A 34 -48.06 12.90 -46.38
N ALA A 35 -46.79 12.61 -46.65
CA ALA A 35 -46.12 13.09 -47.86
C ALA A 35 -45.27 11.97 -48.49
N SER A 36 -45.31 11.91 -49.82
CA SER A 36 -44.59 11.00 -50.71
C SER A 36 -43.13 10.76 -50.27
N GLU A 37 -42.62 9.55 -50.54
CA GLU A 37 -41.32 8.99 -50.13
C GLU A 37 -40.07 9.84 -50.48
N SER A 38 -40.22 10.98 -51.14
CA SER A 38 -39.13 11.84 -51.61
C SER A 38 -38.63 12.90 -50.60
N GLN A 39 -39.12 12.96 -49.36
CA GLN A 39 -38.74 14.02 -48.39
C GLN A 39 -38.33 13.50 -47.01
N ARG A 40 -37.35 12.60 -46.94
CA ARG A 40 -36.75 12.13 -45.67
C ARG A 40 -35.71 13.07 -45.05
N ASN A 41 -35.51 14.28 -45.60
CA ASN A 41 -34.49 15.20 -45.10
C ASN A 41 -35.09 16.57 -44.78
N LEU A 42 -34.80 17.07 -43.58
CA LEU A 42 -35.31 18.36 -43.06
C LEU A 42 -34.95 19.53 -43.98
N SER A 43 -33.76 19.47 -44.58
CA SER A 43 -33.29 20.39 -45.61
C SER A 43 -34.22 20.42 -46.84
N GLY A 44 -34.66 19.26 -47.33
CA GLY A 44 -35.59 19.17 -48.46
C GLY A 44 -37.01 19.65 -48.15
N LEU A 45 -37.42 19.66 -46.88
CA LEU A 45 -38.71 20.18 -46.44
C LEU A 45 -38.70 21.71 -46.28
N VAL A 46 -37.57 22.28 -45.87
CA VAL A 46 -37.35 23.73 -45.79
C VAL A 46 -37.30 24.35 -47.19
N ASP A 47 -36.63 23.70 -48.14
CA ASP A 47 -36.55 24.18 -49.52
C ASP A 47 -37.91 24.15 -50.24
N ALA A 48 -38.74 23.13 -49.98
CA ALA A 48 -40.05 22.99 -50.59
C ALA A 48 -41.09 24.03 -50.12
N HIS A 49 -40.88 24.65 -48.96
CA HIS A 49 -41.79 25.65 -48.38
C HIS A 49 -41.25 27.08 -48.41
N ARG A 50 -40.20 27.32 -49.23
CA ARG A 50 -39.61 28.64 -49.41
C ARG A 50 -40.45 29.48 -50.38
N THR A 51 -41.05 30.57 -49.91
CA THR A 51 -41.72 31.51 -50.82
C THR A 51 -40.73 32.49 -51.44
N ARG A 52 -41.08 33.04 -52.60
CA ARG A 52 -40.21 33.92 -53.41
C ARG A 52 -39.80 35.23 -52.71
N ASN A 53 -40.42 35.56 -51.58
CA ASN A 53 -40.12 36.75 -50.77
C ASN A 53 -39.30 36.45 -49.51
N GLY A 54 -38.77 35.23 -49.35
CA GLY A 54 -37.87 34.87 -48.23
C GLY A 54 -38.59 34.52 -46.93
N THR A 55 -39.92 34.54 -46.90
CA THR A 55 -40.73 34.10 -45.74
C THR A 55 -41.16 32.63 -45.90
N TYR A 56 -41.08 31.86 -44.81
CA TYR A 56 -41.50 30.46 -44.76
C TYR A 56 -42.90 30.37 -44.17
N GLU A 57 -43.84 29.74 -44.88
CA GLU A 57 -45.22 29.59 -44.41
C GLU A 57 -45.61 28.11 -44.39
N PHE A 58 -45.75 27.56 -43.17
CA PHE A 58 -46.17 26.18 -42.96
C PHE A 58 -47.69 26.14 -42.73
N THR A 59 -48.45 25.79 -43.77
CA THR A 59 -49.92 25.76 -43.73
C THR A 59 -50.50 24.46 -43.16
N LYS A 60 -49.66 23.47 -42.81
CA LYS A 60 -50.07 22.21 -42.17
C LYS A 60 -49.20 21.89 -40.96
N LYS A 61 -49.83 21.33 -39.92
CA LYS A 61 -49.17 20.91 -38.68
C LYS A 61 -48.21 19.76 -38.97
N ILE A 62 -46.91 19.99 -38.79
CA ILE A 62 -45.87 18.95 -38.93
C ILE A 62 -45.90 18.09 -37.66
N LYS A 63 -46.12 16.78 -37.81
CA LYS A 63 -46.14 15.83 -36.70
C LYS A 63 -44.87 14.97 -36.76
N PHE A 64 -44.06 15.05 -35.71
CA PHE A 64 -42.91 14.18 -35.54
C PHE A 64 -43.37 12.90 -34.83
N SER A 65 -43.21 11.75 -35.47
CA SER A 65 -43.45 10.45 -34.84
C SER A 65 -42.10 9.79 -34.57
N LEU A 66 -41.73 9.68 -33.29
CA LEU A 66 -40.71 8.70 -32.90
C LEU A 66 -41.35 7.31 -32.99
N ILE A 67 -40.77 6.45 -33.82
CA ILE A 67 -41.23 5.07 -33.98
C ILE A 67 -40.74 4.32 -32.72
N LYS A 68 -41.69 3.98 -31.84
CA LYS A 68 -41.43 3.28 -30.58
C LYS A 68 -40.52 2.06 -30.77
N ASP A 69 -40.80 1.27 -31.81
CA ASP A 69 -40.06 0.05 -32.12
C ASP A 69 -38.60 0.33 -32.50
N GLU A 70 -38.32 1.48 -33.12
CA GLU A 70 -36.95 1.89 -33.48
C GLU A 70 -36.16 2.31 -32.23
N LEU A 71 -36.82 3.00 -31.29
CA LEU A 71 -36.20 3.34 -30.00
C LEU A 71 -35.94 2.08 -29.16
N GLU A 72 -36.89 1.15 -29.13
CA GLU A 72 -36.73 -0.13 -28.43
C GLU A 72 -35.59 -0.97 -29.01
N ASN A 73 -35.43 -0.97 -30.34
CA ASN A 73 -34.31 -1.64 -31.00
C ASN A 73 -32.97 -0.98 -30.68
N GLN A 74 -32.89 0.36 -30.69
CA GLN A 74 -31.67 1.07 -30.31
C GLN A 74 -31.27 0.86 -28.84
N ILE A 75 -32.25 0.79 -27.94
CA ILE A 75 -32.02 0.47 -26.52
C ILE A 75 -31.49 -0.97 -26.38
N ARG A 76 -32.03 -1.91 -27.17
CA ARG A 76 -31.57 -3.30 -27.20
C ARG A 76 -30.13 -3.40 -27.71
N ASP A 77 -29.81 -2.73 -28.82
CA ASP A 77 -28.46 -2.69 -29.38
C ASP A 77 -27.45 -2.06 -28.40
N LEU A 78 -27.85 -1.00 -27.70
CA LEU A 78 -27.03 -0.37 -26.67
C LEU A 78 -26.79 -1.31 -25.47
N ASN A 79 -27.81 -2.04 -25.04
CA ASN A 79 -27.69 -3.03 -23.97
C ASN A 79 -26.79 -4.19 -24.39
N ASP A 80 -26.91 -4.69 -25.62
CA ASP A 80 -26.09 -5.77 -26.15
C ASP A 80 -24.63 -5.33 -26.33
N ALA A 81 -24.39 -4.11 -26.79
CA ALA A 81 -23.05 -3.51 -26.85
C ALA A 81 -22.45 -3.34 -25.45
N THR A 82 -23.24 -2.86 -24.48
CA THR A 82 -22.81 -2.68 -23.09
C THR A 82 -22.52 -4.03 -22.42
N PHE A 83 -23.33 -5.05 -22.69
CA PHE A 83 -23.10 -6.41 -22.24
C PHE A 83 -21.84 -7.01 -22.85
N THR A 84 -21.62 -6.79 -24.15
CA THR A 84 -20.41 -7.24 -24.85
C THR A 84 -19.17 -6.55 -24.28
N LEU A 85 -19.22 -5.23 -24.02
CA LEU A 85 -18.14 -4.50 -23.37
C LEU A 85 -17.86 -5.00 -21.95
N ARG A 86 -18.91 -5.32 -21.18
CA ARG A 86 -18.77 -5.93 -19.85
C ARG A 86 -18.12 -7.30 -19.93
N LYS A 87 -18.53 -8.14 -20.90
CA LYS A 87 -17.93 -9.45 -21.15
C LYS A 87 -16.49 -9.34 -21.62
N ILE A 88 -16.14 -8.35 -22.45
CA ILE A 88 -14.75 -8.06 -22.85
C ILE A 88 -13.94 -7.57 -21.66
N ARG A 89 -14.50 -6.73 -20.78
CA ARG A 89 -13.86 -6.32 -19.52
C ARG A 89 -13.59 -7.52 -18.63
N GLU A 90 -14.58 -8.38 -18.41
CA GLU A 90 -14.46 -9.60 -17.60
C GLU A 90 -13.52 -10.65 -18.22
N LEU A 91 -13.51 -10.76 -19.54
CA LEU A 91 -12.55 -11.61 -20.24
C LEU A 91 -11.15 -10.99 -20.19
N GLY A 92 -11.02 -9.67 -20.26
CA GLY A 92 -9.76 -8.93 -20.15
C GLY A 92 -9.17 -9.01 -18.74
N THR A 93 -9.99 -8.94 -17.70
CA THR A 93 -9.55 -9.16 -16.31
C THR A 93 -9.18 -10.63 -16.06
N LYS A 94 -9.85 -11.59 -16.71
CA LYS A 94 -9.52 -13.02 -16.62
C LYS A 94 -8.36 -13.48 -17.52
N LYS A 95 -8.05 -12.77 -18.62
CA LYS A 95 -7.00 -13.11 -19.62
C LYS A 95 -5.79 -12.18 -19.62
N MET A 96 -5.70 -11.23 -18.70
CA MET A 96 -4.37 -10.73 -18.36
C MET A 96 -3.63 -11.86 -17.65
N ASP A 97 -3.05 -12.77 -18.43
CA ASP A 97 -1.77 -13.34 -18.08
C ASP A 97 -0.93 -12.13 -17.63
N VAL A 98 -0.72 -12.00 -16.33
CA VAL A 98 0.20 -11.01 -15.77
C VAL A 98 1.59 -11.52 -16.14
N ALA A 99 1.89 -11.55 -17.44
CA ALA A 99 3.23 -11.70 -17.95
C ALA A 99 3.93 -10.42 -17.52
N LEU A 100 4.61 -10.47 -16.36
CA LEU A 100 5.54 -9.45 -15.95
C LEU A 100 6.52 -9.27 -17.11
N GLN A 101 6.33 -8.22 -17.91
CA GLN A 101 7.36 -7.76 -18.83
C GLN A 101 8.65 -7.62 -18.01
N SER A 102 9.76 -8.13 -18.55
CA SER A 102 11.10 -8.19 -17.96
C SER A 102 11.24 -7.36 -16.68
N THR A 103 11.24 -8.04 -15.52
CA THR A 103 11.08 -7.41 -14.21
C THR A 103 12.00 -6.20 -14.07
N SER A 104 11.45 -5.05 -13.69
CA SER A 104 12.21 -3.82 -13.63
C SER A 104 13.36 -3.92 -12.61
N GLN A 105 14.49 -3.28 -12.88
CA GLN A 105 15.60 -3.18 -11.91
C GLN A 105 15.13 -2.63 -10.54
N PRO A 106 14.22 -1.63 -10.47
CA PRO A 106 13.59 -1.21 -9.23
C PRO A 106 12.87 -2.32 -8.46
N ALA A 107 12.06 -3.15 -9.13
CA ALA A 107 11.35 -4.25 -8.46
C ALA A 107 12.31 -5.26 -7.82
N THR A 108 13.45 -5.53 -8.47
CA THR A 108 14.47 -6.44 -7.94
C THR A 108 15.18 -5.83 -6.72
N ARG A 109 15.56 -4.55 -6.78
CA ARG A 109 16.16 -3.84 -5.63
C ARG A 109 15.20 -3.80 -4.44
N PHE A 110 13.94 -3.47 -4.71
CA PHE A 110 12.90 -3.47 -3.69
C PHE A 110 12.73 -4.83 -3.03
N THR A 111 12.56 -5.90 -3.83
CA THR A 111 12.37 -7.26 -3.30
C THR A 111 13.56 -7.70 -2.44
N SER A 112 14.79 -7.34 -2.84
CA SER A 112 15.99 -7.59 -2.04
C SER A 112 15.99 -6.81 -0.72
N ALA A 113 15.64 -5.53 -0.75
CA ALA A 113 15.60 -4.70 0.46
C ALA A 113 14.51 -5.18 1.44
N VAL A 114 13.35 -5.59 0.92
CA VAL A 114 12.27 -6.22 1.69
C VAL A 114 12.75 -7.52 2.33
N ALA A 115 13.45 -8.38 1.58
CA ALA A 115 13.96 -9.64 2.13
C ALA A 115 14.96 -9.41 3.27
N SER A 116 15.89 -8.46 3.13
CA SER A 116 16.81 -8.08 4.21
C SER A 116 16.06 -7.53 5.42
N THR A 117 15.10 -6.64 5.18
CA THR A 117 14.24 -6.07 6.23
C THR A 117 13.50 -7.14 7.01
N GLN A 118 12.87 -8.08 6.31
CA GLN A 118 12.13 -9.19 6.88
C GLN A 118 13.04 -10.05 7.76
N GLN A 119 14.28 -10.31 7.32
CA GLN A 119 15.25 -11.06 8.13
C GLN A 119 15.59 -10.31 9.41
N TYR A 120 15.86 -9.01 9.33
CA TYR A 120 16.13 -8.19 10.51
C TYR A 120 14.93 -8.09 11.44
N ALA A 121 13.71 -8.04 10.92
CA ALA A 121 12.50 -8.05 11.73
C ALA A 121 12.32 -9.37 12.50
N LYS A 122 12.66 -10.52 11.88
CA LYS A 122 12.70 -11.82 12.58
C LYS A 122 13.73 -11.84 13.69
N TRP A 123 14.94 -11.38 13.41
CA TRP A 123 15.99 -11.28 14.42
C TRP A 123 15.62 -10.34 15.55
N LEU A 124 15.02 -9.18 15.25
CA LEU A 124 14.52 -8.26 16.25
C LEU A 124 13.50 -8.95 17.16
N TYR A 125 12.53 -9.65 16.57
CA TYR A 125 11.54 -10.41 17.34
C TYR A 125 12.20 -11.43 18.27
N SER A 126 13.08 -12.27 17.72
CA SER A 126 13.77 -13.30 18.50
C SER A 126 14.62 -12.69 19.61
N ALA A 127 15.34 -11.62 19.32
CA ALA A 127 16.22 -10.96 20.27
C ALA A 127 15.44 -10.31 21.43
N ILE A 128 14.27 -9.73 21.14
CA ILE A 128 13.34 -9.22 22.15
C ILE A 128 12.76 -10.36 22.97
N ALA A 129 12.28 -11.43 22.32
CA ALA A 129 11.72 -12.60 23.00
C ALA A 129 12.70 -13.25 23.99
N THR A 130 13.98 -13.30 23.65
CA THR A 130 15.04 -13.82 24.53
C THR A 130 15.66 -12.78 25.44
N GLY A 131 15.30 -11.51 25.28
CA GLY A 131 15.93 -10.39 25.97
C GLY A 131 15.37 -10.11 27.36
N TYR A 132 14.29 -10.79 27.77
CA TYR A 132 13.70 -10.64 29.10
C TYR A 132 14.23 -11.73 30.03
N ALA A 133 14.59 -11.35 31.27
CA ALA A 133 14.90 -12.36 32.28
C ALA A 133 13.66 -13.18 32.66
N VAL A 134 13.92 -14.41 33.13
CA VAL A 134 12.87 -15.31 33.59
C VAL A 134 12.20 -14.71 34.83
N GLY A 135 10.91 -14.44 34.71
CA GLY A 135 10.08 -13.98 35.83
C GLY A 135 10.15 -12.49 36.15
N CYS A 136 10.64 -11.63 35.25
CA CYS A 136 10.64 -10.18 35.48
C CYS A 136 9.20 -9.59 35.50
N HIS A 137 8.37 -9.92 34.51
CA HIS A 137 6.95 -9.57 34.44
C HIS A 137 6.15 -10.73 33.83
N PRO A 138 4.82 -10.83 34.08
CA PRO A 138 3.99 -11.84 33.44
C PRO A 138 3.91 -11.64 31.92
N VAL A 139 3.77 -10.38 31.48
CA VAL A 139 3.59 -9.98 30.08
C VAL A 139 4.38 -8.71 29.79
N HIS A 140 5.02 -8.65 28.62
CA HIS A 140 5.64 -7.44 28.09
C HIS A 140 4.95 -7.05 26.78
N GLU A 141 4.39 -5.84 26.73
CA GLU A 141 3.90 -5.27 25.47
C GLU A 141 5.08 -4.62 24.73
N VAL A 142 5.19 -4.97 23.44
CA VAL A 142 6.07 -4.28 22.50
C VAL A 142 5.25 -3.72 21.36
N ARG A 143 5.48 -2.44 21.07
CA ARG A 143 4.89 -1.75 19.93
C ARG A 143 5.93 -1.60 18.84
N LEU A 144 5.59 -2.00 17.62
CA LEU A 144 6.43 -1.82 16.44
C LEU A 144 5.75 -0.84 15.49
N TRP A 145 6.37 0.32 15.26
CA TRP A 145 5.84 1.30 14.32
C TRP A 145 6.05 0.82 12.89
N LEU A 146 4.98 0.95 12.10
CA LEU A 146 4.93 0.62 10.69
C LEU A 146 5.47 1.80 9.89
N SER A 147 6.78 1.78 9.63
CA SER A 147 7.44 2.82 8.84
C SER A 147 7.51 2.46 7.36
N SER A 148 7.09 3.41 6.52
CA SER A 148 7.46 3.40 5.11
C SER A 148 8.97 3.58 5.02
N ARG A 149 9.67 2.62 4.44
CA ARG A 149 11.06 2.76 4.03
C ARG A 149 11.14 3.51 2.70
N ALA A 150 10.48 4.67 2.65
CA ALA A 150 10.34 5.60 1.52
C ALA A 150 11.65 5.85 0.77
N ILE A 151 12.76 5.84 1.50
CA ILE A 151 14.13 6.01 1.00
C ILE A 151 14.50 4.95 -0.04
N LEU A 152 13.93 3.74 0.05
CA LEU A 152 14.10 2.67 -0.94
C LEU A 152 13.41 2.99 -2.28
N TRP A 153 12.51 3.95 -2.29
CA TRP A 153 11.65 4.31 -3.42
C TRP A 153 12.05 5.63 -4.09
N ASP A 154 12.84 6.47 -3.41
CA ASP A 154 13.32 7.74 -3.96
C ASP A 154 14.45 7.51 -4.99
N ARG A 155 14.15 7.81 -6.25
CA ARG A 155 15.08 7.68 -7.38
C ARG A 155 16.09 8.83 -7.47
N LYS A 156 15.87 9.94 -6.75
CA LYS A 156 16.59 11.21 -6.99
C LYS A 156 17.81 11.41 -6.10
N LYS A 157 18.00 10.61 -5.04
CA LYS A 157 19.22 10.66 -4.23
C LYS A 157 20.21 9.61 -4.70
N GLY A 158 21.19 10.05 -5.49
CA GLY A 158 22.39 9.26 -5.73
C GLY A 158 23.03 8.91 -4.40
N PHE A 159 22.98 7.64 -4.01
CA PHE A 159 23.61 7.16 -2.78
C PHE A 159 25.12 7.38 -2.90
N GLY A 160 25.65 8.36 -2.17
CA GLY A 160 27.06 8.37 -1.83
C GLY A 160 27.34 7.19 -0.92
N VAL A 161 28.09 6.21 -1.41
CA VAL A 161 28.90 5.13 -0.78
C VAL A 161 28.33 4.33 0.42
N ARG A 162 27.42 4.83 1.25
CA ARG A 162 26.85 4.13 2.42
C ARG A 162 25.37 3.83 2.21
N LYS A 163 25.01 2.55 2.36
CA LYS A 163 23.62 2.11 2.42
C LYS A 163 22.96 2.78 3.65
N PRO A 164 21.68 3.19 3.57
CA PRO A 164 20.99 3.74 4.72
C PRO A 164 20.83 2.64 5.74
N ALA A 165 21.20 2.91 7.00
CA ALA A 165 21.06 1.95 8.08
C ALA A 165 19.59 1.54 8.22
N VAL A 166 19.35 0.23 8.33
CA VAL A 166 18.02 -0.28 8.64
C VAL A 166 17.75 -0.03 10.12
N ALA A 167 16.61 0.58 10.44
CA ALA A 167 16.20 0.80 11.82
C ALA A 167 14.72 0.45 12.04
N PHE A 168 14.37 0.16 13.29
CA PHE A 168 13.01 -0.14 13.74
C PHE A 168 12.67 0.69 14.96
N THR A 169 11.62 1.50 14.88
CA THR A 169 11.10 2.23 16.04
C THR A 169 10.22 1.29 16.86
N VAL A 170 10.60 1.09 18.11
CA VAL A 170 9.91 0.20 19.05
C VAL A 170 9.67 0.92 20.37
N ALA A 171 8.63 0.49 21.07
CA ALA A 171 8.37 0.89 22.44
C ALA A 171 8.17 -0.34 23.30
N PHE A 172 8.77 -0.31 24.48
CA PHE A 172 8.68 -1.37 25.48
C PHE A 172 7.88 -0.87 26.68
N SER A 173 6.90 -1.65 27.10
CA SER A 173 6.14 -1.43 28.32
C SER A 173 5.86 -2.77 29.00
N PRO A 174 6.18 -2.93 30.29
CA PRO A 174 5.65 -4.06 31.05
C PRO A 174 4.13 -3.89 31.18
N ASP A 175 3.39 -4.97 30.98
CA ASP A 175 1.95 -5.00 31.23
C ASP A 175 1.76 -5.46 32.69
N ASP A 176 1.70 -4.50 33.60
CA ASP A 176 1.46 -4.74 35.02
C ASP A 176 0.09 -4.18 35.42
N ALA A 177 -0.73 -5.02 36.05
CA ALA A 177 -2.09 -4.72 36.45
C ALA A 177 -2.15 -3.78 37.68
N ASP A 178 -1.02 -3.61 38.38
CA ASP A 178 -0.89 -2.64 39.47
C ASP A 178 -0.46 -1.27 38.91
N GLU A 179 -1.29 -0.25 39.14
CA GLU A 179 -1.28 1.09 38.54
C GLU A 179 -0.01 1.96 38.74
N ALA A 180 1.13 1.39 39.18
CA ALA A 180 2.40 2.09 39.33
C ALA A 180 3.20 2.12 38.02
N ARG A 181 2.69 2.92 37.07
CA ARG A 181 3.31 3.41 35.81
C ARG A 181 4.83 3.21 35.70
N MET A 182 5.26 2.05 35.20
CA MET A 182 6.53 1.97 34.48
C MET A 182 6.36 2.78 33.19
N PRO A 183 7.12 3.88 33.01
CA PRO A 183 6.99 4.66 31.79
C PRO A 183 7.53 3.88 30.60
N ARG A 184 6.84 4.02 29.47
CA ARG A 184 7.24 3.33 28.24
C ARG A 184 8.63 3.80 27.79
N TYR A 185 9.42 2.88 27.25
CA TYR A 185 10.71 3.19 26.67
C TYR A 185 10.63 3.14 25.15
N ILE A 186 10.65 4.31 24.49
CA ILE A 186 10.67 4.42 23.02
C ILE A 186 12.12 4.54 22.54
N THR A 187 12.49 3.73 21.55
CA THR A 187 13.81 3.78 20.94
C THR A 187 13.80 3.34 19.49
N GLU A 188 14.79 3.80 18.74
CA GLU A 188 15.06 3.33 17.38
C GLU A 188 16.17 2.29 17.43
N VAL A 189 15.85 1.04 17.10
CA VAL A 189 16.80 -0.07 17.07
C VAL A 189 17.49 -0.09 15.70
N GLU A 190 18.73 0.38 15.65
CA GLU A 190 19.53 0.38 14.42
C GLU A 190 20.22 -0.97 14.19
N VAL A 191 20.22 -1.45 12.95
CA VAL A 191 20.94 -2.67 12.57
C VAL A 191 22.40 -2.33 12.31
N LEU A 192 23.31 -3.01 13.02
CA LEU A 192 24.75 -2.82 12.86
C LEU A 192 25.22 -3.48 11.55
N GLU A 193 25.58 -2.65 10.58
CA GLU A 193 26.28 -3.07 9.36
C GLU A 193 27.80 -2.95 9.55
N GLU A 194 28.43 -3.76 10.42
CA GLU A 194 29.89 -3.70 10.53
C GLU A 194 30.57 -4.43 9.35
N GLU A 195 31.09 -3.63 8.41
CA GLU A 195 32.47 -3.80 7.93
C GLU A 195 33.39 -3.11 8.96
N LEU A 196 33.74 -3.81 10.04
CA LEU A 196 34.91 -3.46 10.85
C LEU A 196 36.04 -4.42 10.50
N ASP A 197 36.91 -3.97 9.60
CA ASP A 197 38.27 -4.43 9.33
C ASP A 197 38.53 -5.94 9.43
N ALA A 198 38.19 -6.67 8.37
CA ALA A 198 39.02 -7.81 7.96
C ALA A 198 40.17 -7.28 7.08
N CYS A 199 41.19 -6.70 7.71
CA CYS A 199 42.53 -6.68 7.13
C CYS A 199 43.03 -8.14 7.07
N GLN A 200 42.64 -8.85 6.01
CA GLN A 200 43.28 -10.09 5.59
C GLN A 200 43.75 -9.94 4.15
N ASP A 201 44.92 -9.33 4.06
CA ASP A 201 46.03 -9.65 3.17
C ASP A 201 45.74 -10.73 2.10
N ARG A 202 45.31 -10.31 0.90
CA ARG A 202 45.52 -11.06 -0.34
C ARG A 202 45.76 -10.14 -1.52
N GLY A 203 47.02 -10.08 -1.94
CA GLY A 203 47.41 -10.20 -3.36
C GLY A 203 47.11 -9.02 -4.28
N GLN A 204 48.13 -8.19 -4.47
CA GLN A 204 48.37 -7.24 -5.56
C GLN A 204 47.59 -7.51 -6.88
N THR A 205 46.92 -6.48 -7.42
CA THR A 205 47.19 -5.98 -8.78
C THR A 205 46.91 -4.47 -8.84
N GLN A 206 47.88 -3.73 -9.38
CA GLN A 206 47.94 -2.26 -9.41
C GLN A 206 46.92 -1.62 -10.37
N LYS A 207 46.38 -0.45 -10.00
CA LYS A 207 46.51 0.80 -10.78
C LYS A 207 45.96 2.03 -10.04
N HIS A 208 46.78 3.09 -10.04
CA HIS A 208 46.59 4.47 -9.55
C HIS A 208 46.47 4.71 -8.05
N VAL A 209 47.62 4.99 -7.43
CA VAL A 209 47.75 5.55 -6.08
C VAL A 209 47.58 7.08 -6.16
N LYS A 210 46.53 7.59 -5.52
CA LYS A 210 46.43 9.01 -5.15
C LYS A 210 46.57 9.06 -3.62
N VAL A 211 47.75 9.42 -3.14
CA VAL A 211 48.01 9.57 -1.70
C VAL A 211 47.33 10.86 -1.24
N THR A 212 46.27 10.74 -0.46
CA THR A 212 45.76 11.84 0.38
C THR A 212 46.07 11.48 1.81
N ILE A 213 47.00 12.21 2.42
CA ILE A 213 47.31 12.09 3.84
C ILE A 213 46.14 12.74 4.58
N GLN A 214 45.26 11.92 5.16
CA GLN A 214 44.31 12.38 6.16
C GLN A 214 44.85 12.02 7.55
N GLU A 215 44.93 13.04 8.39
CA GLU A 215 45.29 12.98 9.80
C GLU A 215 44.33 12.01 10.53
N PRO A 216 44.81 11.06 11.35
CA PRO A 216 43.94 10.14 12.05
C PRO A 216 43.19 10.90 13.15
N ALA A 217 41.94 11.27 12.86
CA ALA A 217 40.98 11.54 13.92
C ALA A 217 40.70 10.20 14.62
N GLU A 218 41.33 9.98 15.77
CA GLU A 218 40.95 8.92 16.70
C GLU A 218 39.52 9.16 17.20
N SER A 219 38.51 8.81 16.39
CA SER A 219 37.18 8.60 16.92
C SER A 219 37.21 7.29 17.68
N CYS A 220 37.31 7.35 19.01
CA CYS A 220 37.11 6.21 19.89
C CYS A 220 35.67 5.69 19.68
N ARG A 221 35.47 4.74 18.76
CA ARG A 221 34.16 4.13 18.52
C ARG A 221 33.89 3.18 19.68
N VAL A 222 33.12 3.63 20.65
CA VAL A 222 32.64 2.79 21.75
C VAL A 222 31.84 1.64 21.13
N ARG A 223 32.28 0.40 21.38
CA ARG A 223 31.58 -0.79 20.88
C ARG A 223 30.29 -1.02 21.67
N PRO A 224 29.15 -1.28 21.01
CA PRO A 224 27.91 -1.68 21.68
C PRO A 224 28.14 -2.89 22.59
N LYS A 225 27.58 -2.85 23.79
CA LYS A 225 27.62 -3.95 24.76
C LYS A 225 26.50 -4.94 24.45
N SER A 226 26.73 -6.23 24.70
CA SER A 226 25.67 -7.25 24.59
C SER A 226 24.61 -7.04 25.66
N LEU A 227 23.33 -7.11 25.28
CA LEU A 227 22.19 -6.97 26.19
C LEU A 227 21.77 -8.35 26.69
N GLN A 228 21.72 -8.52 28.02
CA GLN A 228 21.29 -9.77 28.66
C GLN A 228 19.85 -9.69 29.17
N ASP A 229 19.52 -8.59 29.85
CA ASP A 229 18.17 -8.32 30.35
C ASP A 229 17.74 -6.91 29.92
N LEU A 230 16.67 -6.84 29.14
CA LEU A 230 16.11 -5.63 28.60
C LEU A 230 15.42 -4.79 29.67
N CYS A 231 14.67 -5.42 30.58
CA CYS A 231 13.97 -4.74 31.66
C CYS A 231 14.97 -4.11 32.62
N ASP A 232 15.96 -4.88 33.08
CA ASP A 232 16.99 -4.38 33.98
C ASP A 232 17.84 -3.30 33.31
N SER A 233 18.18 -3.45 32.02
CA SER A 233 18.95 -2.43 31.28
C SER A 233 18.18 -1.11 31.16
N ILE A 234 16.86 -1.17 30.91
CA ILE A 234 15.99 0.02 30.85
C ILE A 234 15.87 0.64 32.25
N ALA A 235 15.65 -0.17 33.28
CA ALA A 235 15.53 0.29 34.67
C ALA A 235 16.84 0.93 35.16
N GLN A 236 17.99 0.32 34.86
CA GLN A 236 19.32 0.84 35.20
C GLN A 236 19.61 2.15 34.47
N ALA A 237 19.39 2.22 33.16
CA ALA A 237 19.59 3.44 32.40
C ALA A 237 18.76 4.60 32.95
N ARG A 238 17.52 4.32 33.40
CA ARG A 238 16.68 5.31 34.09
C ARG A 238 17.29 5.75 35.43
N GLY A 239 17.70 4.81 36.28
CA GLY A 239 18.32 5.11 37.58
C GLY A 239 19.59 5.96 37.44
N ASP A 240 20.39 5.69 36.41
CA ASP A 240 21.65 6.38 36.14
C ASP A 240 21.48 7.68 35.32
N SER A 241 20.25 8.07 34.97
CA SER A 241 19.96 9.22 34.09
C SER A 241 20.72 9.15 32.75
N GLN A 242 20.70 7.97 32.12
CA GLN A 242 21.32 7.68 30.82
C GLN A 242 20.27 7.30 29.78
N SER A 243 20.53 7.57 28.51
CA SER A 243 19.73 7.05 27.40
C SER A 243 20.30 5.72 26.92
N LEU A 244 19.42 4.74 26.70
CA LEU A 244 19.78 3.40 26.27
C LEU A 244 19.58 3.25 24.75
N GLN A 245 20.58 3.57 23.95
CA GLN A 245 20.47 3.38 22.50
C GLN A 245 20.60 1.89 22.18
N LEU A 246 19.58 1.30 21.55
CA LEU A 246 19.56 -0.11 21.19
C LEU A 246 20.03 -0.34 19.75
N TYR A 247 20.65 -1.49 19.54
CA TYR A 247 21.17 -1.95 18.27
C TYR A 247 20.85 -3.43 18.08
N LEU A 248 20.67 -3.84 16.82
CA LEU A 248 20.56 -5.24 16.43
C LEU A 248 21.85 -5.69 15.74
N SER A 249 22.52 -6.70 16.31
CA SER A 249 23.70 -7.28 15.69
C SER A 249 23.34 -8.16 14.48
N ARG A 250 24.33 -8.47 13.62
CA ARG A 250 24.14 -9.42 12.51
C ARG A 250 23.85 -10.84 12.95
N ASP A 251 24.25 -11.20 14.16
CA ASP A 251 23.98 -12.52 14.74
C ASP A 251 22.58 -12.59 15.37
N GLY A 252 21.81 -11.50 15.34
CA GLY A 252 20.46 -11.43 15.85
C GLY A 252 20.38 -11.26 17.36
N HIS A 253 21.36 -10.58 17.96
CA HIS A 253 21.38 -10.22 19.37
C HIS A 253 21.13 -8.71 19.56
N LEU A 254 20.45 -8.36 20.65
CA LEU A 254 20.35 -6.96 21.07
C LEU A 254 21.67 -6.51 21.69
N CYS A 255 22.10 -5.32 21.29
CA CYS A 255 23.23 -4.63 21.86
C CYS A 255 22.81 -3.21 22.25
N TYR A 256 23.57 -2.57 23.14
CA TYR A 256 23.24 -1.23 23.60
C TYR A 256 24.46 -0.34 23.80
N LEU A 257 24.22 0.97 23.72
CA LEU A 257 25.14 2.01 24.16
C LEU A 257 24.41 2.93 25.13
N CYS A 258 25.00 3.14 26.30
CA CYS A 258 24.53 4.17 27.22
C CYS A 258 25.17 5.50 26.85
N GLN A 259 24.36 6.56 26.76
CA GLN A 259 24.84 7.92 26.61
C GLN A 259 24.30 8.78 27.77
N PRO A 260 25.07 9.77 28.26
CA PRO A 260 24.54 10.71 29.26
C PRO A 260 23.32 11.44 28.70
N LEU A 261 22.24 11.55 29.47
CA LEU A 261 21.13 12.44 29.08
C LEU A 261 21.68 13.86 28.97
N LYS A 262 21.63 14.44 27.77
CA LYS A 262 21.79 15.89 27.64
C LYS A 262 20.56 16.55 28.30
N SER A 263 20.72 17.67 28.98
CA SER A 263 19.65 18.32 29.77
C SER A 263 18.37 18.66 28.97
N ASP A 264 18.40 18.62 27.63
CA ASP A 264 17.23 18.77 26.74
C ASP A 264 16.56 17.43 26.34
N ALA A 265 17.05 16.28 26.82
CA ALA A 265 16.66 14.94 26.40
C ALA A 265 15.83 14.18 27.46
N HIS A 266 15.48 14.83 28.57
CA HIS A 266 14.69 14.24 29.66
C HIS A 266 13.29 13.76 29.21
N GLU A 267 12.81 14.23 28.05
CA GLU A 267 11.45 13.98 27.54
C GLU A 267 11.36 13.02 26.35
N VAL A 268 12.49 12.54 25.80
CA VAL A 268 12.47 11.99 24.42
C VAL A 268 12.17 10.48 24.35
N ASN A 269 12.59 9.70 25.33
CA ASN A 269 12.45 8.23 25.30
C ASN A 269 11.50 7.68 26.38
N ILE A 270 11.09 8.50 27.35
CA ILE A 270 10.29 8.09 28.50
C ILE A 270 9.01 8.93 28.49
N VAL A 271 7.87 8.30 28.22
CA VAL A 271 6.57 8.99 28.17
C VAL A 271 5.74 8.58 29.38
N GLU A 272 5.50 9.53 30.28
CA GLU A 272 4.65 9.38 31.46
C GLU A 272 3.22 9.86 31.16
N GLY A 273 2.21 8.98 31.22
CA GLY A 273 0.81 9.37 31.02
C GLY A 273 -0.11 8.19 30.69
N LYS A 274 -1.42 8.35 30.97
CA LYS A 274 -2.45 7.41 30.52
C LYS A 274 -2.69 7.67 29.03
N GLU A 275 -2.34 6.71 28.20
CA GLU A 275 -2.42 6.87 26.76
C GLU A 275 -3.85 6.83 26.26
N ASP A 276 -4.08 7.56 25.17
CA ASP A 276 -5.29 7.46 24.38
C ASP A 276 -4.89 6.82 23.05
N ILE A 277 -4.96 5.49 22.99
CA ILE A 277 -4.59 4.70 21.81
C ILE A 277 -5.87 4.33 21.08
N LEU A 278 -5.89 4.56 19.78
CA LEU A 278 -7.01 4.24 18.92
C LEU A 278 -6.60 3.20 17.88
N SER A 279 -7.47 2.25 17.61
CA SER A 279 -7.34 1.42 16.42
C SER A 279 -7.77 2.21 15.16
N LEU A 280 -7.39 1.74 13.97
CA LEU A 280 -7.93 2.29 12.72
C LEU A 280 -9.46 2.18 12.70
N GLU A 281 -10.02 1.10 13.24
CA GLU A 281 -11.46 0.92 13.36
C GLU A 281 -12.09 2.08 14.15
N ASP A 282 -11.53 2.42 15.31
CA ASP A 282 -12.01 3.52 16.16
C ASP A 282 -11.92 4.88 15.45
N ILE A 283 -10.83 5.14 14.72
CA ILE A 283 -10.64 6.38 13.96
C ILE A 283 -11.69 6.52 12.85
N LEU A 284 -11.96 5.41 12.14
CA LEU A 284 -12.93 5.40 11.06
C LEU A 284 -14.37 5.55 11.59
N LEU A 285 -14.71 4.92 12.71
CA LEU A 285 -16.02 5.08 13.36
C LEU A 285 -16.24 6.51 13.87
N GLN A 286 -15.24 7.10 14.54
CA GLN A 286 -15.30 8.49 15.01
C GLN A 286 -15.47 9.49 13.85
N THR A 287 -14.87 9.20 12.70
CA THR A 287 -15.01 10.02 11.49
C THR A 287 -16.43 9.99 10.92
N ALA A 288 -17.17 8.90 11.11
CA ALA A 288 -18.54 8.73 10.61
C ALA A 288 -19.60 9.37 11.52
N GLU A 289 -19.38 9.39 12.84
CA GLU A 289 -20.41 9.74 13.83
C GLU A 289 -20.34 11.19 14.35
N ALA A 290 -19.23 11.90 14.17
CA ALA A 290 -19.00 13.16 14.89
C ALA A 290 -19.68 14.41 14.26
N SER A 291 -20.70 14.92 14.95
CA SER A 291 -21.14 16.33 14.89
C SER A 291 -20.94 16.97 16.28
N PRO A 292 -20.04 17.94 16.49
CA PRO A 292 -19.17 18.64 15.51
C PRO A 292 -18.02 17.74 15.00
N PRO A 293 -17.36 18.10 13.87
CA PRO A 293 -16.31 17.27 13.27
C PRO A 293 -15.23 16.95 14.31
N SER A 294 -15.04 15.65 14.58
CA SER A 294 -13.94 15.17 15.41
C SER A 294 -12.62 15.73 14.89
N ALA A 295 -11.70 16.07 15.79
CA ALA A 295 -10.37 16.58 15.45
C ALA A 295 -9.51 15.61 14.60
N LEU A 296 -9.94 14.35 14.42
CA LEU A 296 -9.16 13.26 13.83
C LEU A 296 -9.64 12.81 12.44
N ARG A 297 -10.42 13.64 11.72
CA ARG A 297 -10.89 13.30 10.37
C ARG A 297 -9.73 13.25 9.37
N LEU A 298 -9.42 12.06 8.88
CA LEU A 298 -8.35 11.86 7.92
C LEU A 298 -8.69 12.41 6.53
N THR A 299 -7.83 13.29 6.02
CA THR A 299 -7.88 13.75 4.63
C THR A 299 -7.59 12.62 3.66
N LEU A 300 -8.03 12.72 2.40
CA LEU A 300 -7.72 11.72 1.37
C LEU A 300 -6.21 11.50 1.25
N ASN A 301 -5.41 12.57 1.31
CA ASN A 301 -3.95 12.52 1.29
C ASN A 301 -3.38 11.68 2.44
N GLN A 302 -3.84 11.90 3.67
CA GLN A 302 -3.42 11.08 4.82
C GLN A 302 -3.82 9.62 4.65
N ARG A 303 -5.03 9.34 4.14
CA ARG A 303 -5.49 7.96 3.89
C ARG A 303 -4.67 7.28 2.79
N MET A 304 -4.24 8.02 1.77
CA MET A 304 -3.30 7.54 0.74
C MET A 304 -1.92 7.21 1.31
N GLY A 305 -1.38 8.06 2.19
CA GLY A 305 -0.12 7.79 2.89
C GLY A 305 -0.21 6.57 3.79
N LEU A 306 -1.30 6.44 4.56
CA LEU A 306 -1.56 5.26 5.39
C LEU A 306 -1.66 3.97 4.55
N ALA A 307 -2.41 4.02 3.44
CA ALA A 307 -2.55 2.89 2.52
C ALA A 307 -1.18 2.38 2.04
N PHE A 308 -0.29 3.30 1.65
CA PHE A 308 1.07 2.94 1.25
C PHE A 308 1.88 2.37 2.42
N ASN A 309 1.86 3.01 3.59
CA ASN A 309 2.63 2.57 4.75
C ASN A 309 2.22 1.18 5.24
N ILE A 310 0.91 0.91 5.28
CA ILE A 310 0.36 -0.39 5.68
C ILE A 310 0.76 -1.46 4.66
N ALA A 311 0.54 -1.21 3.36
CA ALA A 311 0.90 -2.17 2.31
C ALA A 311 2.41 -2.47 2.29
N SER A 312 3.25 -1.44 2.42
CA SER A 312 4.71 -1.56 2.45
C SER A 312 5.17 -2.35 3.69
N SER A 313 4.60 -2.04 4.86
CA SER A 313 4.95 -2.73 6.11
C SER A 313 4.49 -4.19 6.11
N MET A 314 3.31 -4.49 5.56
CA MET A 314 2.87 -5.86 5.32
C MET A 314 3.89 -6.64 4.49
N MET A 315 4.37 -6.05 3.40
CA MET A 315 5.38 -6.68 2.55
C MET A 315 6.73 -6.84 3.26
N GLN A 316 7.07 -5.99 4.22
CA GLN A 316 8.28 -6.11 5.02
C GLN A 316 8.16 -7.16 6.14
N LEU A 317 6.97 -7.33 6.71
CA LEU A 317 6.72 -8.13 7.92
C LEU A 317 6.00 -9.46 7.66
N HIS A 318 5.54 -9.74 6.43
CA HIS A 318 4.93 -11.04 6.10
C HIS A 318 5.87 -12.18 6.52
N SER A 319 5.34 -13.32 6.98
CA SER A 319 6.17 -14.46 7.44
C SER A 319 7.15 -14.14 8.58
N THR A 320 6.95 -13.06 9.32
CA THR A 320 7.62 -12.79 10.60
C THR A 320 6.62 -12.98 11.74
N PRO A 321 7.08 -13.28 12.97
CA PRO A 321 6.16 -13.41 14.12
C PRO A 321 5.41 -12.12 14.46
N TRP A 322 5.92 -10.96 14.03
CA TRP A 322 5.20 -9.68 14.13
C TRP A 322 3.86 -9.68 13.40
N LEU A 323 3.69 -10.51 12.37
CA LEU A 323 2.50 -10.58 11.55
C LEU A 323 1.98 -12.02 11.42
N CYS A 324 1.68 -12.63 12.56
CA CYS A 324 1.06 -13.97 12.65
C CYS A 324 -0.42 -13.97 12.25
N ALA A 325 -1.12 -12.85 12.43
CA ALA A 325 -2.52 -12.66 12.05
C ALA A 325 -2.65 -11.72 10.84
N PRO A 326 -3.74 -11.81 10.06
CA PRO A 326 -3.98 -10.87 8.97
C PRO A 326 -4.12 -9.43 9.49
N ILE A 327 -3.63 -8.46 8.71
CA ILE A 327 -3.78 -7.04 9.03
C ILE A 327 -5.25 -6.64 8.85
N THR A 328 -5.87 -6.22 9.94
CA THR A 328 -7.23 -5.64 9.93
C THR A 328 -7.18 -4.27 10.58
N SER A 329 -8.23 -3.46 10.39
CA SER A 329 -8.36 -2.15 11.04
C SER A 329 -8.29 -2.21 12.57
N ARG A 330 -8.57 -3.35 13.18
CA ARG A 330 -8.48 -3.59 14.64
C ARG A 330 -7.07 -3.86 15.15
N ALA A 331 -6.18 -4.32 14.27
CA ALA A 331 -4.80 -4.65 14.60
C ALA A 331 -3.83 -3.48 14.33
N LEU A 332 -4.32 -2.38 13.77
CA LEU A 332 -3.55 -1.19 13.44
C LEU A 332 -3.87 -0.08 14.44
N TYR A 333 -2.87 0.32 15.23
CA TYR A 333 -3.05 1.28 16.31
C TYR A 333 -2.33 2.60 16.04
N PHE A 334 -2.81 3.66 16.69
CA PHE A 334 -2.31 5.01 16.63
C PHE A 334 -2.34 5.66 18.01
N GLU A 335 -1.34 6.48 18.32
CA GLU A 335 -1.33 7.26 19.55
C GLU A 335 -2.07 8.59 19.33
N ARG A 336 -3.12 8.87 20.11
CA ARG A 336 -3.81 10.16 20.12
C ARG A 336 -2.92 11.16 20.85
N GLY A 337 -2.06 11.84 20.08
CA GLY A 337 -1.05 12.75 20.63
C GLY A 337 0.23 12.88 19.83
N THR A 338 0.27 12.39 18.57
CA THR A 338 1.40 12.58 17.62
C THR A 338 1.64 14.04 17.21
N GLU A 339 1.45 15.00 18.12
CA GLU A 339 2.08 16.31 18.09
C GLU A 339 3.47 16.29 18.75
N LEU A 340 3.79 15.26 19.54
CA LEU A 340 5.10 15.11 20.17
C LEU A 340 5.75 13.77 19.82
N CYS A 341 7.02 13.87 19.43
CA CYS A 341 8.01 12.79 19.32
C CYS A 341 7.93 11.89 18.07
N MET A 342 8.50 12.35 16.95
CA MET A 342 9.82 11.88 16.45
C MET A 342 10.04 12.27 14.97
N CYS A 343 10.66 13.44 14.78
CA CYS A 343 11.64 13.81 13.74
C CYS A 343 11.68 15.34 13.71
N LYS A 344 12.70 15.96 14.32
CA LYS A 344 12.93 17.42 14.36
C LYS A 344 13.24 18.05 12.98
N ARG A 345 12.61 17.60 11.90
CA ARG A 345 12.84 18.09 10.53
C ARG A 345 11.57 18.45 9.76
N THR A 346 10.38 18.25 10.32
CA THR A 346 9.12 18.60 9.66
C THR A 346 8.40 19.71 10.42
N PRO A 347 7.99 20.80 9.74
CA PRO A 347 7.21 21.87 10.36
C PRO A 347 5.85 21.33 10.86
N PRO A 348 5.25 21.97 11.88
CA PRO A 348 4.04 21.51 12.58
C PRO A 348 2.74 21.47 11.77
N SER A 349 2.78 21.65 10.44
CA SER A 349 1.58 21.63 9.57
C SER A 349 1.28 20.28 8.91
N ALA A 350 1.99 19.21 9.24
CA ALA A 350 1.67 17.87 8.71
C ALA A 350 1.83 16.80 9.80
N VAL A 351 0.87 16.74 10.72
CA VAL A 351 0.74 15.58 11.63
C VAL A 351 0.31 14.39 10.78
N PHE A 352 1.28 13.55 10.44
CA PHE A 352 1.04 12.27 9.79
C PHE A 352 0.95 11.19 10.85
N LEU A 353 -0.21 10.52 10.92
CA LEU A 353 -0.42 9.43 11.86
C LEU A 353 0.47 8.25 11.47
N GLN A 354 1.32 7.82 12.39
CA GLN A 354 2.16 6.66 12.16
C GLN A 354 1.52 5.42 12.80
N PRO A 355 1.08 4.44 12.00
CA PRO A 355 0.48 3.24 12.55
C PRO A 355 1.54 2.39 13.24
N PHE A 356 1.15 1.65 14.28
CA PHE A 356 1.95 0.61 14.90
C PHE A 356 1.13 -0.66 15.12
N ILE A 357 1.83 -1.76 15.30
CA ILE A 357 1.26 -3.04 15.76
C ILE A 357 1.73 -3.33 17.17
N ARG A 358 0.93 -4.08 17.92
CA ARG A 358 1.24 -4.55 19.27
C ARG A 358 1.58 -6.03 19.24
N HIS A 359 2.52 -6.42 20.07
CA HIS A 359 2.80 -7.82 20.36
C HIS A 359 3.10 -7.98 21.84
N GLU A 360 2.50 -8.99 22.46
CA GLU A 360 2.75 -9.36 23.86
C GLU A 360 3.78 -10.50 23.92
N PHE A 361 4.73 -10.40 24.84
CA PHE A 361 5.74 -11.41 25.12
C PHE A 361 5.54 -11.94 26.54
N THR A 362 5.19 -13.21 26.65
CA THR A 362 4.93 -13.89 27.93
C THR A 362 6.17 -14.64 28.41
N THR A 363 6.42 -14.63 29.72
CA THR A 363 7.53 -15.39 30.32
C THR A 363 7.20 -16.88 30.49
N VAL A 364 5.91 -17.23 30.46
CA VAL A 364 5.46 -18.62 30.39
C VAL A 364 5.54 -19.06 28.94
N ALA A 365 6.27 -20.16 28.69
CA ALA A 365 6.33 -20.83 27.41
C ALA A 365 4.96 -21.43 27.07
N GLU A 366 4.01 -20.58 26.68
CA GLU A 366 2.86 -21.05 25.95
C GLU A 366 3.32 -21.34 24.53
N ASP A 367 3.11 -22.58 24.11
CA ASP A 367 3.24 -23.09 22.73
C ASP A 367 2.18 -22.44 21.79
N ASN A 368 1.78 -21.20 22.07
CA ASN A 368 0.69 -20.48 21.43
C ASN A 368 1.22 -19.65 20.25
N CYS A 369 1.80 -20.37 19.29
CA CYS A 369 1.68 -20.02 17.89
C CYS A 369 1.45 -21.29 17.07
N ALA A 370 0.39 -22.03 17.42
CA ALA A 370 -0.33 -22.89 16.46
C ALA A 370 -1.04 -22.09 15.34
N ASN A 371 -0.71 -20.80 15.17
CA ASN A 371 -1.16 -19.97 14.07
C ASN A 371 -0.25 -20.23 12.88
N SER A 372 -0.69 -21.13 11.99
CA SER A 372 -0.11 -21.24 10.66
C SER A 372 0.06 -19.84 10.05
N PRO A 373 1.22 -19.51 9.46
CA PRO A 373 1.43 -18.19 8.88
C PRO A 373 0.30 -17.82 7.93
N CYS A 374 -0.24 -16.60 8.07
CA CYS A 374 -1.30 -16.09 7.19
C CYS A 374 -0.91 -16.30 5.72
N GLY A 375 -1.66 -17.16 5.04
CA GLY A 375 -1.44 -17.47 3.63
C GLY A 375 -1.58 -16.20 2.78
N PRO A 376 -0.80 -16.06 1.67
CA PRO A 376 -0.79 -14.85 0.86
C PRO A 376 -2.17 -14.40 0.41
N LYS A 377 -3.05 -15.32 -0.01
CA LYS A 377 -4.43 -14.99 -0.42
C LYS A 377 -5.22 -14.28 0.67
N ARG A 378 -5.14 -14.77 1.91
CA ARG A 378 -5.87 -14.18 3.04
C ARG A 378 -5.33 -12.79 3.37
N CYS A 379 -4.02 -12.67 3.43
CA CYS A 379 -3.36 -11.41 3.73
C CYS A 379 -3.59 -10.35 2.63
N MET A 380 -3.60 -10.73 1.34
CA MET A 380 -3.94 -9.82 0.25
C MET A 380 -5.41 -9.40 0.28
N LEU A 381 -6.33 -10.32 0.60
CA LEU A 381 -7.75 -9.99 0.79
C LEU A 381 -7.93 -8.97 1.91
N ASP A 382 -7.34 -9.21 3.09
CA ASP A 382 -7.48 -8.31 4.23
C ASP A 382 -6.80 -6.96 3.97
N LEU A 383 -5.68 -6.93 3.23
CA LEU A 383 -5.12 -5.67 2.72
C LEU A 383 -6.11 -4.95 1.81
N GLY A 384 -6.74 -5.63 0.86
CA GLY A 384 -7.76 -5.06 -0.03
C GLY A 384 -8.94 -4.46 0.74
N ILE A 385 -9.39 -5.13 1.79
CA ILE A 385 -10.43 -4.64 2.69
C ILE A 385 -9.97 -3.37 3.42
N VAL A 386 -8.78 -3.36 4.04
CA VAL A 386 -8.24 -2.17 4.71
C VAL A 386 -8.10 -0.99 3.75
N LEU A 387 -7.70 -1.24 2.49
CA LEU A 387 -7.65 -0.21 1.47
C LEU A 387 -9.03 0.36 1.12
N LEU A 388 -10.07 -0.48 1.02
CA LEU A 388 -11.45 0.00 0.88
C LEU A 388 -11.89 0.83 2.10
N GLU A 389 -11.57 0.37 3.31
CA GLU A 389 -11.89 1.09 4.54
C GLU A 389 -11.26 2.48 4.57
N LEU A 390 -9.99 2.57 4.20
CA LEU A 390 -9.27 3.84 4.06
C LEU A 390 -9.83 4.71 2.94
N TRP A 391 -10.23 4.14 1.81
CA TRP A 391 -10.80 4.94 0.72
C TRP A 391 -12.10 5.62 1.15
N HIS A 392 -13.02 4.82 1.68
CA HIS A 392 -14.37 5.24 2.07
C HIS A 392 -14.43 5.94 3.43
N ALA A 393 -13.34 5.93 4.19
CA ALA A 393 -13.30 6.39 5.58
C ALA A 393 -14.41 5.73 6.44
N LYS A 394 -14.57 4.41 6.25
CA LYS A 394 -15.67 3.62 6.81
C LYS A 394 -15.19 2.21 7.06
N THR A 395 -15.57 1.59 8.17
CA THR A 395 -15.16 0.21 8.46
C THR A 395 -15.90 -0.80 7.59
N PHE A 396 -15.30 -1.97 7.38
CA PHE A 396 -15.93 -3.07 6.67
C PHE A 396 -17.19 -3.53 7.43
N SER A 397 -17.12 -3.61 8.75
CA SER A 397 -18.25 -3.94 9.62
C SER A 397 -19.43 -2.98 9.44
N THR A 398 -19.16 -1.67 9.39
CA THR A 398 -20.19 -0.64 9.16
C THR A 398 -20.80 -0.78 7.75
N TYR A 399 -19.99 -1.10 6.74
CA TYR A 399 -20.50 -1.37 5.40
C TYR A 399 -21.48 -2.54 5.38
N LEU A 400 -21.14 -3.67 6.00
CA LEU A 400 -22.02 -4.82 6.06
C LEU A 400 -23.31 -4.52 6.81
N MET A 401 -23.24 -3.78 7.90
CA MET A 401 -24.43 -3.38 8.67
C MET A 401 -25.39 -2.52 7.84
N GLU A 402 -24.89 -1.54 7.08
CA GLU A 402 -25.71 -0.68 6.22
C GLU A 402 -26.37 -1.45 5.07
N GLU A 403 -25.69 -2.46 4.52
CA GLU A 403 -26.23 -3.32 3.48
C GLU A 403 -27.10 -4.48 4.03
N GLY A 404 -27.26 -4.59 5.35
CA GLY A 404 -27.99 -5.70 5.99
C GLY A 404 -27.35 -7.07 5.80
N LEU A 405 -26.04 -7.13 5.63
CA LEU A 405 -25.25 -8.33 5.39
C LEU A 405 -24.65 -8.86 6.70
N HIS A 406 -24.59 -10.18 6.86
CA HIS A 406 -23.98 -10.84 8.01
C HIS A 406 -22.63 -11.47 7.62
N LEU A 407 -21.60 -11.22 8.43
CA LEU A 407 -20.27 -11.77 8.18
C LEU A 407 -20.10 -13.11 8.91
N ASP A 408 -19.83 -14.16 8.15
CA ASP A 408 -19.03 -15.26 8.70
C ASP A 408 -17.55 -14.93 8.47
N ASN A 409 -16.69 -15.20 9.45
CA ASN A 409 -15.28 -14.83 9.37
C ASN A 409 -14.46 -15.71 8.41
N SER A 410 -15.11 -16.56 7.61
CA SER A 410 -14.43 -17.40 6.62
C SER A 410 -13.78 -16.53 5.54
N LEU A 411 -12.78 -17.11 4.86
CA LEU A 411 -12.15 -16.47 3.71
C LEU A 411 -13.15 -16.23 2.57
N GLY A 412 -14.05 -17.17 2.32
CA GLY A 412 -15.02 -17.11 1.21
C GLY A 412 -16.06 -16.00 1.40
N SER A 413 -16.70 -15.95 2.58
CA SER A 413 -17.69 -14.92 2.88
C SER A 413 -17.08 -13.52 2.86
N ARG A 414 -15.91 -13.33 3.50
CA ARG A 414 -15.19 -12.05 3.43
C ARG A 414 -14.85 -11.64 2.01
N TYR A 415 -14.42 -12.59 1.17
CA TYR A 415 -14.13 -12.34 -0.24
C TYR A 415 -15.40 -11.88 -0.99
N ASP A 416 -16.50 -12.62 -0.89
CA ASP A 416 -17.75 -12.30 -1.59
C ASP A 416 -18.27 -10.92 -1.18
N MET A 417 -18.20 -10.60 0.11
CA MET A 417 -18.61 -9.30 0.64
C MET A 417 -17.68 -8.16 0.20
N ALA A 418 -16.37 -8.40 0.16
CA ALA A 418 -15.39 -7.42 -0.32
C ALA A 418 -15.54 -7.14 -1.82
N VAL A 419 -15.82 -8.16 -2.64
CA VAL A 419 -16.12 -8.00 -4.07
C VAL A 419 -17.39 -7.17 -4.28
N ARG A 420 -18.45 -7.43 -3.51
CA ARG A 420 -19.67 -6.61 -3.56
C ARG A 420 -19.40 -5.15 -3.23
N TRP A 421 -18.60 -4.89 -2.19
CA TRP A 421 -18.22 -3.52 -1.84
C TRP A 421 -17.42 -2.87 -2.97
N LEU A 422 -16.41 -3.56 -3.50
CA LEU A 422 -15.60 -3.10 -4.61
C LEU A 422 -16.44 -2.75 -5.85
N ASP A 423 -17.36 -3.63 -6.24
CA ASP A 423 -18.26 -3.41 -7.38
C ASP A 423 -19.11 -2.16 -7.19
N SER A 424 -19.69 -1.98 -5.99
CA SER A 424 -20.47 -0.78 -5.65
C SER A 424 -19.64 0.51 -5.68
N SER A 425 -18.33 0.40 -5.44
CA SER A 425 -17.41 1.52 -5.36
C SER A 425 -16.73 1.90 -6.69
N THR A 426 -16.97 1.14 -7.76
CA THR A 426 -16.32 1.30 -9.09
C THR A 426 -16.35 2.74 -9.62
N TYR A 427 -17.43 3.48 -9.36
CA TYR A 427 -17.62 4.85 -9.88
C TYR A 427 -17.14 5.94 -8.92
N HIS A 428 -16.65 5.59 -7.73
CA HIS A 428 -16.29 6.53 -6.67
C HIS A 428 -14.82 6.43 -6.26
N ILE A 429 -14.13 5.37 -6.71
CA ILE A 429 -12.71 5.14 -6.48
C ILE A 429 -11.91 5.68 -7.68
N LEU A 430 -10.73 6.27 -7.41
CA LEU A 430 -9.81 6.65 -8.49
C LEU A 430 -9.34 5.41 -9.25
N PRO A 431 -9.25 5.45 -10.60
CA PRO A 431 -8.96 4.25 -11.40
C PRO A 431 -7.72 3.46 -10.97
N PHE A 432 -6.63 4.13 -10.59
CA PHE A 432 -5.43 3.45 -10.12
C PHE A 432 -5.65 2.73 -8.78
N TYR A 433 -6.40 3.35 -7.87
CA TYR A 433 -6.68 2.78 -6.55
C TYR A 433 -7.64 1.60 -6.68
N LEU A 434 -8.60 1.70 -7.61
CA LEU A 434 -9.48 0.60 -7.95
C LEU A 434 -8.69 -0.61 -8.45
N ASP A 435 -7.77 -0.45 -9.41
CA ASP A 435 -6.91 -1.55 -9.89
C ASP A 435 -6.09 -2.19 -8.76
N VAL A 436 -5.52 -1.37 -7.86
CA VAL A 436 -4.77 -1.85 -6.69
C VAL A 436 -5.66 -2.71 -5.79
N VAL A 437 -6.84 -2.21 -5.41
CA VAL A 437 -7.76 -2.91 -4.51
C VAL A 437 -8.30 -4.19 -5.16
N THR A 438 -8.70 -4.14 -6.44
CA THR A 438 -9.16 -5.31 -7.19
C THR A 438 -8.10 -6.42 -7.16
N ARG A 439 -6.83 -6.08 -7.43
CA ARG A 439 -5.75 -7.08 -7.41
C ARG A 439 -5.51 -7.67 -6.02
N CYS A 440 -5.63 -6.87 -4.96
CA CYS A 440 -5.53 -7.35 -3.60
C CYS A 440 -6.67 -8.32 -3.25
N ILE A 441 -7.92 -7.96 -3.53
CA ILE A 441 -9.11 -8.76 -3.21
C ILE A 441 -9.15 -10.06 -4.03
N GLU A 442 -8.93 -9.96 -5.34
CA GLU A 442 -8.94 -11.12 -6.26
C GLU A 442 -7.63 -11.93 -6.22
N CYS A 443 -6.59 -11.39 -5.59
CA CYS A 443 -5.24 -11.96 -5.55
C CYS A 443 -4.69 -12.27 -6.96
N THR A 444 -4.90 -11.37 -7.92
CA THR A 444 -4.52 -11.51 -9.34
C THR A 444 -3.08 -11.03 -9.61
N PHE A 445 -2.13 -11.81 -9.08
CA PHE A 445 -0.69 -11.55 -9.20
C PHE A 445 0.02 -12.63 -10.02
N ALA A 446 1.09 -12.24 -10.71
CA ALA A 446 1.97 -13.18 -11.39
C ALA A 446 2.66 -14.10 -10.37
N THR A 447 2.64 -15.40 -10.61
CA THR A 447 3.24 -16.41 -9.73
C THR A 447 3.97 -17.47 -10.54
N ASN A 448 4.99 -18.09 -9.95
CA ASN A 448 5.67 -19.27 -10.52
C ASN A 448 4.96 -20.60 -10.19
N SER A 449 3.96 -20.55 -9.32
CA SER A 449 3.27 -21.71 -8.73
C SER A 449 1.75 -21.59 -8.89
N VAL A 450 1.03 -22.72 -8.77
CA VAL A 450 -0.44 -22.76 -8.88
C VAL A 450 -1.13 -21.91 -7.81
N ALA A 451 -0.49 -21.75 -6.65
CA ALA A 451 -0.96 -20.90 -5.56
C ALA A 451 0.09 -19.83 -5.22
N PRO A 452 -0.33 -18.62 -4.82
CA PRO A 452 0.59 -17.58 -4.41
C PRO A 452 1.30 -17.97 -3.12
N GLU A 453 2.62 -17.78 -3.10
CA GLU A 453 3.49 -18.05 -1.97
C GLU A 453 4.36 -16.83 -1.66
N TRP A 454 4.56 -16.53 -0.38
CA TRP A 454 5.41 -15.41 0.05
C TRP A 454 6.87 -15.56 -0.39
N ARG A 455 7.35 -16.80 -0.52
CA ARG A 455 8.72 -17.09 -0.97
C ARG A 455 8.91 -16.85 -2.46
N ASP A 456 7.83 -16.86 -3.24
CA ASP A 456 7.89 -16.63 -4.67
C ASP A 456 8.33 -15.19 -4.98
N ILE A 457 9.47 -15.07 -5.65
CA ILE A 457 10.04 -13.78 -6.08
C ILE A 457 9.14 -13.14 -7.14
N MET A 458 8.51 -13.93 -8.01
CA MET A 458 7.62 -13.40 -9.06
C MET A 458 6.38 -12.78 -8.43
N PHE A 459 5.77 -13.47 -7.47
CA PHE A 459 4.68 -12.93 -6.67
C PHE A 459 5.04 -11.60 -6.01
N ARG A 460 6.15 -11.55 -5.26
CA ARG A 460 6.60 -10.33 -4.58
C ARG A 460 6.88 -9.17 -5.54
N LYS A 461 7.46 -9.44 -6.71
CA LYS A 461 7.67 -8.45 -7.77
C LYS A 461 6.35 -7.97 -8.38
N SER A 462 5.38 -8.86 -8.56
CA SER A 462 4.05 -8.52 -9.04
C SER A 462 3.32 -7.61 -8.05
N VAL A 463 3.35 -7.93 -6.75
CA VAL A 463 2.79 -7.06 -5.70
C VAL A 463 3.47 -5.70 -5.68
N TYR A 464 4.80 -5.64 -5.84
CA TYR A 464 5.51 -4.36 -5.95
C TYR A 464 5.00 -3.52 -7.14
N GLU A 465 4.96 -4.09 -8.35
CA GLU A 465 4.61 -3.32 -9.56
C GLU A 465 3.15 -2.89 -9.58
N HIS A 466 2.25 -3.68 -9.00
CA HIS A 466 0.81 -3.48 -9.14
C HIS A 466 0.11 -2.94 -7.89
N VAL A 467 0.74 -2.99 -6.71
CA VAL A 467 0.17 -2.45 -5.46
C VAL A 467 1.02 -1.29 -4.98
N LEU A 468 2.26 -1.59 -4.62
CA LEU A 468 3.08 -0.63 -3.87
C LEU A 468 3.54 0.55 -4.72
N LYS A 469 3.98 0.31 -5.96
CA LYS A 469 4.42 1.37 -6.87
C LYS A 469 3.29 2.34 -7.25
N PRO A 470 2.08 1.89 -7.64
CA PRO A 470 0.96 2.79 -7.86
C PRO A 470 0.58 3.60 -6.62
N LEU A 471 0.58 2.98 -5.43
CA LEU A 471 0.33 3.69 -4.18
C LEU A 471 1.41 4.75 -3.89
N TRP A 472 2.69 4.42 -4.09
CA TRP A 472 3.81 5.34 -3.92
C TRP A 472 3.75 6.52 -4.91
N ASP A 473 3.56 6.24 -6.19
CA ASP A 473 3.58 7.24 -7.26
C ASP A 473 2.48 8.29 -7.06
N ASN A 474 1.33 7.88 -6.49
CA ASN A 474 0.18 8.72 -6.20
C ASN A 474 0.09 9.21 -4.74
N CYS A 475 1.00 8.79 -3.86
CA CYS A 475 1.08 9.31 -2.49
C CYS A 475 1.67 10.74 -2.50
N PRO A 476 1.11 11.71 -1.76
CA PRO A 476 1.70 13.04 -1.61
C PRO A 476 3.14 12.96 -1.08
N ALA A 477 4.05 13.75 -1.63
CA ALA A 477 5.47 13.66 -1.31
C ALA A 477 5.79 13.95 0.16
N GLU A 478 4.94 14.73 0.83
CA GLU A 478 5.04 15.08 2.25
C GLU A 478 4.69 13.91 3.19
N LEU A 479 4.01 12.88 2.67
CA LEU A 479 3.50 11.72 3.42
C LEU A 479 4.17 10.42 2.98
N ARG A 480 5.26 10.51 2.20
CA ARG A 480 6.01 9.38 1.65
C ARG A 480 7.03 8.83 2.62
#